data_AF-A0AAW1DM83-F1
#
_entry.id   AF-A0AAW1DM83-F1
#
_cell.length_a   1.000
_cell.length_b   1.000
_cell.length_c   1.000
_cell.angle_alpha   90.00
_cell.angle_beta   90.00
_cell.angle_gamma   90.00
#
_symmetry.space_group_name_H-M   'P 1'
#
loop_
_entity.id
_entity.type
_entity.pdbx_description
1 polymer ?
#
loop_
_entity_poly.entity_id
_entity_poly.type
_entity_poly.pdbx_seq_one_letter_code
_entity_poly.pdbx_strand_id
1 'polypeptide(L)'
;MGEEGSSSGSNAKVLLTQALLAASGFRGLPLAQKKGPKFAVPAFSISLLAGCVGFLEKLTGNETIAKLDKYTSSLCSTMVVPLVASEICLKHGVQLEMAAANIVYPTIHYIFKNFLENEDYVKDGYLEISHTISLAIMAYFSFQDSQKWGITMSLGYVLSSLAHKMTDDEQAKTLVLALANCIYALKVL
;
A
#
# COMPACT_ATOMS: atom_id res chain seq x y z
N MET A 1 30.69 -12.29 -26.59
CA MET A 1 30.42 -13.06 -25.36
C MET A 1 29.93 -12.04 -24.33
N GLY A 2 28.67 -11.67 -24.26
CA GLY A 2 27.46 -12.51 -24.25
C GLY A 2 26.90 -12.45 -22.83
N GLU A 3 26.35 -11.29 -22.45
CA GLU A 3 25.74 -11.02 -21.14
C GLU A 3 24.40 -11.77 -21.03
N GLU A 4 24.43 -13.04 -20.59
CA GLU A 4 23.21 -13.83 -20.30
C GLU A 4 22.94 -13.96 -18.78
N GLY A 5 23.66 -13.22 -17.94
CA GLY A 5 23.61 -13.40 -16.48
C GLY A 5 22.66 -12.50 -15.68
N SER A 6 22.05 -11.46 -16.27
CA SER A 6 21.40 -10.38 -15.50
C SER A 6 19.87 -10.43 -15.43
N SER A 7 19.18 -11.21 -16.27
CA SER A 7 17.71 -11.18 -16.39
C SER A 7 16.96 -12.11 -15.42
N SER A 8 17.53 -13.26 -15.06
CA SER A 8 16.85 -14.28 -14.25
C SER A 8 16.73 -13.91 -12.78
N GLY A 9 17.75 -13.28 -12.20
CA GLY A 9 17.75 -12.82 -10.80
C GLY A 9 16.80 -11.65 -10.55
N SER A 10 16.63 -10.76 -11.54
CA SER A 10 15.70 -9.63 -11.47
C SER A 10 14.25 -10.12 -11.39
N ASN A 11 13.85 -11.05 -12.27
CA ASN A 11 12.49 -11.59 -12.28
C ASN A 11 12.13 -12.36 -11.01
N ALA A 12 13.05 -13.15 -10.45
CA ALA A 12 12.81 -13.89 -9.21
C ALA A 12 12.53 -12.95 -8.02
N LYS A 13 13.24 -11.83 -7.95
CA LYS A 13 13.03 -10.80 -6.92
C LYS A 13 11.67 -10.14 -7.04
N VAL A 14 11.24 -9.78 -8.25
CA VAL A 14 9.90 -9.19 -8.47
C VAL A 14 8.81 -10.17 -8.07
N LEU A 15 8.90 -11.43 -8.50
CA LEU A 15 7.94 -12.47 -8.17
C LEU A 15 7.84 -12.68 -6.65
N LEU A 16 8.97 -12.73 -5.94
CA LEU A 16 8.97 -12.88 -4.49
C LEU A 16 8.30 -11.69 -3.80
N THR A 17 8.61 -10.46 -4.22
CA THR A 17 8.03 -9.25 -3.63
C THR A 17 6.51 -9.19 -3.83
N GLN A 18 6.02 -9.54 -5.03
CA GLN A 18 4.58 -9.60 -5.30
C GLN A 18 3.88 -10.71 -4.50
N ALA A 19 4.53 -11.87 -4.36
CA ALA A 19 4.02 -12.95 -3.54
C ALA A 19 3.95 -12.56 -2.05
N LEU A 20 4.92 -11.80 -1.53
CA LEU A 20 4.89 -11.27 -0.17
C LEU A 20 3.76 -10.26 0.04
N LEU A 21 3.51 -9.38 -0.94
CA LEU A 21 2.36 -8.47 -0.88
C LEU A 21 1.05 -9.26 -0.84
N ALA A 22 0.88 -10.24 -1.72
CA ALA A 22 -0.29 -11.12 -1.74
C ALA A 22 -0.48 -11.85 -0.40
N ALA A 23 0.60 -12.44 0.13
CA ALA A 23 0.57 -13.15 1.41
C ALA A 23 0.18 -12.23 2.58
N SER A 24 0.67 -10.97 2.59
CA SER A 24 0.30 -9.98 3.60
C SER A 24 -1.20 -9.65 3.56
N GLY A 25 -1.77 -9.49 2.35
CA GLY A 25 -3.19 -9.30 2.11
C GLY A 25 -4.03 -10.50 2.57
N PHE A 26 -3.64 -11.70 2.13
CA PHE A 26 -4.31 -12.95 2.47
C PHE A 26 -4.33 -13.21 3.98
N ARG A 27 -3.23 -12.94 4.68
CA ARG A 27 -3.13 -13.14 6.13
C ARG A 27 -3.96 -12.12 6.91
N GLY A 28 -3.92 -10.85 6.50
CA GLY A 28 -4.60 -9.76 7.19
C GLY A 28 -6.12 -9.76 6.98
N LEU A 29 -6.62 -10.21 5.83
CA LEU A 29 -8.03 -10.12 5.47
C LEU A 29 -8.96 -10.90 6.44
N PRO A 30 -8.73 -12.18 6.78
CA PRO A 30 -9.58 -12.91 7.73
C PRO A 30 -9.50 -12.34 9.15
N LEU A 31 -8.34 -11.83 9.56
CA LEU A 31 -8.15 -11.21 10.86
C LEU A 31 -8.93 -9.91 10.96
N ALA A 32 -8.92 -9.11 9.89
CA ALA A 32 -9.71 -7.91 9.77
C ALA A 32 -11.19 -8.28 9.87
N GLN A 33 -11.70 -9.15 9.00
CA GLN A 33 -13.13 -9.54 9.01
C GLN A 33 -13.63 -10.01 10.39
N LYS A 34 -12.83 -10.76 11.15
CA LYS A 34 -13.20 -11.24 12.50
C LYS A 34 -13.31 -10.13 13.54
N LYS A 35 -12.49 -9.08 13.43
CA LYS A 35 -12.42 -7.99 14.42
C LYS A 35 -13.31 -6.78 14.08
N GLY A 36 -13.96 -6.78 12.91
CA GLY A 36 -14.82 -5.68 12.45
C GLY A 36 -14.17 -4.30 12.16
N PRO A 37 -12.86 -4.17 11.87
CA PRO A 37 -12.26 -2.93 11.41
C PRO A 37 -12.83 -2.55 10.03
N LYS A 38 -13.27 -1.30 9.87
CA LYS A 38 -14.03 -0.84 8.70
C LYS A 38 -13.16 -0.61 7.47
N PHE A 39 -11.95 -0.10 7.66
CA PHE A 39 -11.01 0.30 6.61
C PHE A 39 -9.84 -0.68 6.43
N ALA A 40 -9.54 -1.54 7.41
CA ALA A 40 -8.49 -2.56 7.23
C ALA A 40 -8.88 -3.65 6.21
N VAL A 41 -10.14 -4.06 6.16
CA VAL A 41 -10.64 -5.06 5.18
C VAL A 41 -10.35 -4.64 3.74
N PRO A 42 -10.73 -3.43 3.27
CA PRO A 42 -10.39 -3.00 1.92
C PRO A 42 -8.88 -2.83 1.71
N ALA A 43 -8.10 -2.39 2.71
CA ALA A 43 -6.65 -2.27 2.57
C ALA A 43 -5.95 -3.61 2.27
N PHE A 44 -6.33 -4.66 3.00
CA PHE A 44 -5.81 -6.02 2.77
C PHE A 44 -6.32 -6.64 1.47
N SER A 45 -7.57 -6.37 1.09
CA SER A 45 -8.14 -6.84 -0.17
C SER A 45 -7.41 -6.26 -1.38
N ILE A 46 -7.11 -4.95 -1.35
CA ILE A 46 -6.35 -4.27 -2.39
C ILE A 46 -4.92 -4.83 -2.47
N SER A 47 -4.27 -5.02 -1.31
CA SER A 47 -2.91 -5.60 -1.26
C SER A 47 -2.86 -7.01 -1.83
N LEU A 48 -3.84 -7.85 -1.49
CA LEU A 48 -3.97 -9.20 -2.04
C LEU A 48 -4.13 -9.17 -3.56
N LEU A 49 -5.08 -8.36 -4.05
CA LEU A 49 -5.36 -8.26 -5.48
C LEU A 49 -4.14 -7.77 -6.26
N ALA A 50 -3.49 -6.69 -5.81
CA ALA A 50 -2.31 -6.15 -6.47
C ALA A 50 -1.14 -7.15 -6.49
N GLY A 51 -0.89 -7.84 -5.37
CA GLY A 51 0.15 -8.88 -5.31
C GLY A 51 -0.12 -10.06 -6.25
N CYS A 52 -1.37 -10.54 -6.31
CA CYS A 52 -1.74 -11.64 -7.21
C CYS A 52 -1.65 -11.24 -8.68
N VAL A 53 -2.17 -10.06 -9.04
CA VAL A 53 -2.16 -9.59 -10.44
C VAL A 53 -0.72 -9.30 -10.89
N GLY A 54 0.09 -8.62 -10.08
CA GLY A 54 1.49 -8.36 -10.39
C GLY A 54 2.33 -9.64 -10.48
N PHE A 55 2.05 -10.64 -9.64
CA PHE A 55 2.68 -11.96 -9.76
C PHE A 55 2.32 -12.65 -11.09
N LEU A 56 1.03 -12.66 -11.45
CA LEU A 56 0.56 -13.27 -12.70
C LEU A 56 1.09 -12.54 -13.93
N GLU A 57 1.18 -11.21 -13.90
CA GLU A 57 1.76 -10.41 -14.98
C GLU A 57 3.22 -10.83 -15.23
N LYS A 58 4.05 -10.88 -14.18
CA LYS A 58 5.46 -11.27 -14.30
C LYS A 58 5.66 -12.74 -14.67
N LEU A 59 4.72 -13.61 -14.29
CA LEU A 59 4.78 -15.03 -14.62
C LEU A 59 4.38 -15.30 -16.08
N THR A 60 3.38 -14.58 -16.60
CA THR A 60 2.76 -14.89 -17.89
C THR A 60 3.17 -13.96 -19.03
N GLY A 61 3.61 -12.73 -18.72
CA GLY A 61 3.86 -11.69 -19.72
C GLY A 61 2.62 -11.25 -20.50
N ASN A 62 1.41 -11.56 -20.02
CA ASN A 62 0.17 -11.30 -20.74
C ASN A 62 -0.21 -9.81 -20.71
N GLU A 63 -0.42 -9.20 -21.88
CA GLU A 63 -0.75 -7.77 -21.99
C GLU A 63 -2.05 -7.36 -21.28
N THR A 64 -3.05 -8.24 -21.22
CA THR A 64 -4.31 -7.95 -20.51
C THR A 64 -4.07 -7.91 -19.00
N ILE A 65 -3.24 -8.84 -18.50
CA ILE A 65 -2.86 -8.87 -17.09
C ILE A 65 -1.94 -7.66 -16.78
N ALA A 66 -1.07 -7.25 -17.70
CA ALA A 66 -0.26 -6.04 -17.55
C ALA A 66 -1.10 -4.76 -17.45
N LYS A 67 -2.17 -4.64 -18.24
CA LYS A 67 -3.14 -3.54 -18.10
C LYS A 67 -3.84 -3.59 -16.75
N LEU A 68 -4.23 -4.78 -16.27
CA LEU A 68 -4.85 -4.94 -14.97
C LEU A 68 -3.88 -4.56 -13.83
N ASP A 69 -2.61 -4.99 -13.92
CA ASP A 69 -1.57 -4.70 -12.94
C ASP A 69 -1.37 -3.19 -12.77
N LYS A 70 -1.37 -2.43 -13.88
CA LYS A 70 -1.31 -0.96 -13.85
C LYS A 70 -2.41 -0.38 -12.93
N TYR A 71 -3.65 -0.83 -13.08
CA TYR A 71 -4.76 -0.35 -12.27
C TYR A 71 -4.68 -0.80 -10.81
N THR A 72 -4.36 -2.07 -10.56
CA THR A 72 -4.34 -2.64 -9.21
C THR A 72 -3.14 -2.15 -8.40
N SER A 73 -1.98 -2.01 -9.04
CA SER A 73 -0.77 -1.44 -8.44
C SER A 73 -0.94 0.05 -8.14
N SER A 74 -1.55 0.81 -9.06
CA SER A 74 -1.92 2.21 -8.80
C SER A 74 -2.90 2.32 -7.63
N LEU A 75 -3.92 1.46 -7.55
CA LEU A 75 -4.89 1.46 -6.46
C LEU A 75 -4.22 1.14 -5.12
N CYS A 76 -3.35 0.13 -5.10
CA CYS A 76 -2.59 -0.28 -3.93
C CYS A 76 -1.71 0.86 -3.40
N SER A 77 -0.92 1.46 -4.28
CA SER A 77 -0.05 2.58 -3.91
C SER A 77 -0.82 3.82 -3.44
N THR A 78 -2.05 4.02 -3.92
CA THR A 78 -2.85 5.21 -3.58
C THR A 78 -3.63 5.03 -2.27
N MET A 79 -4.22 3.85 -2.05
CA MET A 79 -5.28 3.68 -1.06
C MET A 79 -4.87 2.95 0.22
N VAL A 80 -3.85 2.08 0.20
CA VAL A 80 -3.54 1.22 1.36
C VAL A 80 -3.14 2.05 2.58
N VAL A 81 -2.24 3.02 2.43
CA VAL A 81 -1.77 3.87 3.54
C VAL A 81 -2.92 4.71 4.14
N PRO A 82 -3.73 5.44 3.35
CA PRO A 82 -4.90 6.16 3.87
C PRO A 82 -5.92 5.28 4.59
N LEU A 83 -6.20 4.09 4.07
CA LEU A 83 -7.14 3.15 4.69
C LEU A 83 -6.64 2.68 6.05
N VAL A 84 -5.37 2.33 6.16
CA VAL A 84 -4.74 1.93 7.42
C VAL A 84 -4.72 3.09 8.42
N ALA A 85 -4.40 4.31 7.98
CA ALA A 85 -4.45 5.50 8.83
C ALA A 85 -5.86 5.78 9.35
N SER A 86 -6.88 5.65 8.49
CA SER A 86 -8.29 5.80 8.87
C SER A 86 -8.71 4.79 9.93
N GLU A 87 -8.26 3.55 9.83
CA GLU A 87 -8.54 2.53 10.84
C GLU A 87 -7.87 2.87 12.19
N ILE A 88 -6.66 3.40 12.15
CA ILE A 88 -5.95 3.81 13.35
C ILE A 88 -6.67 5.00 14.02
N CYS A 89 -7.17 5.97 13.26
CA CYS A 89 -8.04 7.03 13.78
C CYS A 89 -9.25 6.46 14.52
N LEU A 90 -9.97 5.51 13.90
CA LEU A 90 -11.13 4.87 14.52
C LEU A 90 -10.77 4.17 15.83
N LYS A 91 -9.65 3.45 15.86
CA LYS A 91 -9.17 2.75 17.06
C LYS A 91 -8.89 3.69 18.23
N HIS A 92 -8.52 4.95 17.96
CA HIS A 92 -8.26 5.97 18.97
C HIS A 92 -9.49 6.88 19.23
N GLY A 93 -10.69 6.46 18.78
CA GLY A 93 -11.95 7.15 19.10
C GLY A 93 -12.28 8.36 18.22
N VAL A 94 -11.57 8.55 17.10
CA VAL A 94 -11.93 9.57 16.11
C VAL A 94 -13.25 9.17 15.44
N GLN A 95 -14.12 10.14 15.21
CA GLN A 95 -15.40 9.93 14.50
C GLN A 95 -15.15 9.38 13.09
N LEU A 96 -16.08 8.54 12.62
CA LEU A 96 -15.96 7.86 11.33
C LEU A 96 -15.79 8.82 10.16
N GLU A 97 -16.54 9.92 10.18
CA GLU A 97 -16.56 10.95 9.16
C GLU A 97 -15.19 11.63 9.05
N MET A 98 -14.57 11.93 10.19
CA MET A 98 -13.22 12.51 10.24
C MET A 98 -12.15 11.50 9.83
N ALA A 99 -12.28 10.24 10.25
CA ALA A 99 -11.36 9.17 9.83
C ALA A 99 -11.43 8.95 8.30
N ALA A 100 -12.63 8.96 7.73
CA ALA A 100 -12.87 8.81 6.30
C ALA A 100 -12.35 9.99 5.47
N ALA A 101 -12.09 11.16 6.05
CA ALA A 101 -11.50 12.27 5.32
C ALA A 101 -10.13 11.90 4.71
N ASN A 102 -9.38 11.00 5.34
CA ASN A 102 -8.09 10.51 4.83
C ASN A 102 -8.20 9.83 3.47
N ILE A 103 -9.36 9.23 3.13
CA ILE A 103 -9.55 8.49 1.88
C ILE A 103 -10.14 9.33 0.74
N VAL A 104 -10.69 10.52 1.03
CA VAL A 104 -11.38 11.36 0.03
C VAL A 104 -10.44 11.78 -1.09
N TYR A 105 -9.34 12.46 -0.75
CA TYR A 105 -8.39 12.94 -1.76
C TYR A 105 -7.73 11.78 -2.53
N PRO A 106 -7.19 10.71 -1.89
CA PRO A 106 -6.64 9.55 -2.60
C PRO A 106 -7.63 8.89 -3.57
N THR A 107 -8.91 8.82 -3.20
CA THR A 107 -9.96 8.27 -4.09
C THR A 107 -10.15 9.17 -5.32
N ILE A 108 -10.29 10.49 -5.12
CA ILE A 108 -10.41 11.46 -6.21
C ILE A 108 -9.17 11.36 -7.12
N HIS A 109 -7.97 11.36 -6.53
CA HIS A 109 -6.72 11.24 -7.28
C HIS A 109 -6.67 9.96 -8.13
N TYR A 110 -7.04 8.81 -7.55
CA TYR A 110 -7.06 7.54 -8.27
C TYR A 110 -8.01 7.58 -9.48
N ILE A 111 -9.21 8.14 -9.31
CA ILE A 111 -10.21 8.29 -10.38
C ILE A 111 -9.68 9.20 -11.49
N PHE A 112 -9.16 10.38 -11.13
CA PHE A 112 -8.67 11.34 -12.10
C PHE A 112 -7.45 10.84 -12.88
N LYS A 113 -6.55 10.10 -12.21
CA LYS A 113 -5.35 9.50 -12.83
C LYS A 113 -5.66 8.35 -13.77
N ASN A 114 -6.52 7.42 -13.35
CA ASN A 114 -6.67 6.14 -14.04
C ASN A 114 -7.90 6.06 -14.94
N PHE A 115 -8.91 6.91 -14.74
CA PHE A 115 -10.16 6.85 -15.52
C PHE A 115 -10.43 8.12 -16.32
N LEU A 116 -10.05 9.30 -15.81
CA LEU A 116 -10.27 10.57 -16.50
C LEU A 116 -9.03 11.10 -17.21
N GLU A 117 -7.87 10.46 -17.02
CA GLU A 117 -6.57 10.82 -17.62
C GLU A 117 -6.26 12.32 -17.54
N ASN A 118 -6.64 12.95 -16.42
CA ASN A 118 -6.60 14.40 -16.26
C ASN A 118 -5.35 14.81 -15.47
N GLU A 119 -4.29 15.16 -16.17
CA GLU A 119 -2.99 15.48 -15.58
C GLU A 119 -3.00 16.77 -14.73
N ASP A 120 -3.94 17.70 -14.95
CA ASP A 120 -4.03 18.96 -14.19
C ASP A 120 -4.40 18.72 -12.71
N TYR A 121 -5.18 17.66 -12.44
CA TYR A 121 -5.57 17.24 -11.09
C TYR A 121 -4.61 16.21 -10.48
N VAL A 122 -3.76 15.60 -11.29
CA VAL A 122 -2.81 14.54 -10.89
C VAL A 122 -1.43 15.14 -10.75
N LYS A 123 -1.32 16.26 -10.02
CA LYS A 123 0.01 16.73 -9.61
C LYS A 123 0.53 15.79 -8.53
N ASP A 124 1.61 15.07 -8.83
CA ASP A 124 2.18 14.03 -7.95
C ASP A 124 2.41 14.52 -6.51
N GLY A 125 2.72 15.81 -6.32
CA GLY A 125 2.92 16.40 -4.99
C GLY A 125 1.69 16.35 -4.05
N TYR A 126 0.47 16.40 -4.57
CA TYR A 126 -0.72 16.41 -3.70
C TYR A 126 -1.04 15.01 -3.13
N LEU A 127 -0.75 13.94 -3.87
CA LEU A 127 -0.87 12.57 -3.34
C LEU A 127 0.19 12.32 -2.25
N GLU A 128 1.44 12.73 -2.50
CA GLU A 128 2.50 12.64 -1.50
C GLU A 128 2.12 13.38 -0.20
N ILE A 129 1.57 14.60 -0.30
CA ILE A 129 1.09 15.37 0.85
C ILE A 129 -0.03 14.63 1.59
N SER A 130 -1.01 14.07 0.87
CA SER A 130 -2.11 13.32 1.49
C SER A 130 -1.62 12.09 2.25
N HIS A 131 -0.61 11.39 1.74
CA HIS A 131 0.04 10.29 2.44
C HIS A 131 0.83 10.80 3.64
N THR A 132 1.58 11.90 3.54
CA THR A 132 2.29 12.51 4.67
C THR A 132 1.34 12.86 5.81
N ILE A 133 0.19 13.47 5.51
CA ILE A 133 -0.83 13.78 6.52
C ILE A 133 -1.34 12.50 7.18
N SER A 134 -1.69 11.48 6.39
CA SER A 134 -2.15 10.18 6.91
C SER A 134 -1.11 9.53 7.85
N LEU A 135 0.17 9.63 7.50
CA LEU A 135 1.28 9.10 8.29
C LEU A 135 1.56 9.91 9.56
N ALA A 136 1.45 11.24 9.49
CA ALA A 136 1.57 12.11 10.65
C ALA A 136 0.46 11.82 11.67
N ILE A 137 -0.77 11.63 11.20
CA ILE A 137 -1.92 11.26 12.04
C ILE A 137 -1.68 9.89 12.70
N MET A 138 -1.23 8.91 11.92
CA MET A 138 -0.89 7.58 12.42
C MET A 138 0.17 7.64 13.52
N ALA A 139 1.26 8.38 13.29
CA ALA A 139 2.33 8.54 14.26
C ALA A 139 1.85 9.26 15.53
N TYR A 140 1.09 10.36 15.38
CA TYR A 140 0.56 11.14 16.49
C TYR A 140 -0.28 10.30 17.46
N PHE A 141 -1.28 9.59 16.95
CA PHE A 141 -2.14 8.75 17.80
C PHE A 141 -1.36 7.59 18.42
N SER A 142 -0.42 7.01 17.67
CA SER A 142 0.44 5.94 18.20
C SER A 142 1.37 6.41 19.32
N PHE A 143 1.85 7.66 19.27
CA PHE A 143 2.62 8.27 20.36
C PHE A 143 1.76 8.50 21.59
N GLN A 144 0.53 9.00 21.41
CA GLN A 144 -0.40 9.28 22.51
C GLN A 144 -0.66 8.03 23.36
N ASP A 145 -0.84 6.86 22.73
CA ASP A 145 -1.12 5.60 23.42
C ASP A 145 0.14 4.76 23.73
N SER A 146 1.35 5.31 23.54
CA SER A 146 2.62 4.59 23.70
C SER A 146 2.74 3.31 22.86
N GLN A 147 2.01 3.23 21.75
CA GLN A 147 1.94 2.08 20.84
C GLN A 147 3.13 2.14 19.85
N LYS A 148 4.29 1.61 20.27
CA LYS A 148 5.54 1.64 19.47
C LYS A 148 5.39 1.06 18.05
N TRP A 149 4.48 0.10 17.83
CA TRP A 149 4.28 -0.50 16.50
C TRP A 149 3.70 0.47 15.48
N GLY A 150 2.89 1.45 15.89
CA GLY A 150 2.29 2.42 14.96
C GLY A 150 3.30 3.48 14.50
N ILE A 151 4.30 3.78 15.34
CA ILE A 151 5.47 4.58 14.96
C ILE A 151 6.32 3.80 13.94
N THR A 152 6.59 2.51 14.21
CA THR A 152 7.31 1.63 13.28
C THR A 152 6.59 1.49 11.94
N MET A 153 5.26 1.39 11.93
CA MET A 153 4.51 1.36 10.68
C MET A 153 4.55 2.68 9.93
N SER A 154 4.40 3.81 10.63
CA SER A 154 4.48 5.13 10.01
C SER A 154 5.83 5.32 9.33
N LEU A 155 6.92 4.94 10.01
CA LEU A 155 8.26 4.90 9.44
C LEU A 155 8.36 3.93 8.26
N GLY A 156 7.76 2.74 8.36
CA GLY A 156 7.71 1.76 7.26
C GLY A 156 7.05 2.35 6.01
N TYR A 157 5.89 3.00 6.14
CA TYR A 157 5.22 3.60 4.99
C TYR A 157 5.94 4.85 4.44
N VAL A 158 6.58 5.66 5.29
CA VAL A 158 7.50 6.73 4.85
C VAL A 158 8.64 6.13 4.02
N LEU A 159 9.29 5.09 4.55
CA LEU A 159 10.36 4.38 3.84
C LEU A 159 9.84 3.77 2.54
N SER A 160 8.63 3.21 2.49
CA SER A 160 8.06 2.69 1.23
C SER A 160 7.88 3.78 0.16
N SER A 161 7.58 5.01 0.58
CA SER A 161 7.39 6.16 -0.32
C SER A 161 8.73 6.72 -0.83
N LEU A 162 9.80 6.55 -0.04
CA LEU A 162 11.15 7.01 -0.37
C LEU A 162 12.06 5.92 -0.94
N ALA A 163 11.71 4.64 -0.75
CA ALA A 163 12.60 3.51 -1.02
C ALA A 163 13.09 3.49 -2.47
N HIS A 164 12.18 3.65 -3.43
CA HIS A 164 12.54 3.76 -4.85
C HIS A 164 13.54 4.91 -5.11
N LYS A 165 13.36 6.07 -4.45
CA LYS A 165 14.25 7.23 -4.60
C LYS A 165 15.62 7.03 -3.89
N MET A 166 15.71 6.10 -2.93
CA MET A 166 16.91 5.85 -2.12
C MET A 166 17.73 4.65 -2.60
N THR A 167 17.10 3.67 -3.24
CA THR A 167 17.74 2.38 -3.57
C THR A 167 17.76 2.06 -5.07
N ASP A 168 17.24 2.95 -5.93
CA ASP A 168 17.04 2.71 -7.37
C ASP A 168 16.33 1.38 -7.68
N ASP A 169 15.51 0.90 -6.72
CA ASP A 169 14.88 -0.42 -6.76
C ASP A 169 13.37 -0.27 -6.63
N GLU A 170 12.66 -0.45 -7.74
CA GLU A 170 11.20 -0.36 -7.80
C GLU A 170 10.51 -1.37 -6.87
N GLN A 171 11.17 -2.48 -6.55
CA GLN A 171 10.61 -3.51 -5.66
C GLN A 171 10.65 -3.15 -4.19
N ALA A 172 11.52 -2.21 -3.80
CA ALA A 172 11.70 -1.85 -2.40
C ALA A 172 10.41 -1.28 -1.80
N LYS A 173 9.66 -0.46 -2.57
CA LYS A 173 8.35 0.07 -2.16
C LYS A 173 7.36 -1.04 -1.81
N THR A 174 7.20 -2.01 -2.70
CA THR A 174 6.24 -3.12 -2.54
C THR A 174 6.62 -4.02 -1.37
N LEU A 175 7.91 -4.30 -1.19
CA LEU A 175 8.41 -5.10 -0.07
C LEU A 175 8.13 -4.41 1.27
N VAL A 176 8.47 -3.12 1.39
CA VAL A 176 8.24 -2.38 2.63
C VAL A 176 6.74 -2.26 2.95
N LEU A 177 5.89 -2.10 1.92
CA LEU A 177 4.44 -2.13 2.08
C LEU A 177 3.95 -3.48 2.62
N ALA A 178 4.42 -4.59 2.06
CA ALA A 178 4.08 -5.93 2.52
C ALA A 178 4.49 -6.16 4.00
N LEU A 179 5.68 -5.67 4.38
CA LEU A 179 6.16 -5.74 5.77
C LEU A 179 5.29 -4.90 6.72
N ALA A 180 4.91 -3.68 6.32
CA ALA A 180 4.03 -2.83 7.12
C ALA A 180 2.65 -3.46 7.33
N ASN A 181 2.07 -4.06 6.28
CA ASN A 181 0.82 -4.84 6.36
C ASN A 181 0.93 -6.00 7.36
N CYS A 182 2.05 -6.74 7.35
CA CYS A 182 2.29 -7.82 8.30
C CYS A 182 2.37 -7.32 9.75
N ILE A 183 3.06 -6.20 10.00
CA ILE A 183 3.14 -5.59 11.33
C ILE A 183 1.74 -5.18 11.80
N TYR A 184 0.94 -4.55 10.93
CA TYR A 184 -0.43 -4.18 11.24
C TYR A 184 -1.27 -5.39 11.64
N ALA A 185 -1.25 -6.44 10.82
CA ALA A 185 -2.02 -7.66 11.05
C ALA A 185 -1.64 -8.35 12.38
N LEU A 186 -0.37 -8.28 12.79
CA LEU A 186 0.11 -8.93 14.03
C LEU A 186 -0.10 -8.11 15.30
N LYS A 187 -0.18 -6.79 15.20
CA LYS A 187 -0.20 -5.88 16.37
C LYS A 187 -1.54 -5.19 16.59
N VAL A 188 -2.37 -5.10 15.55
CA VAL A 188 -3.66 -4.41 15.59
C VAL A 188 -4.81 -5.40 15.45
N LEU A 189 -4.68 -6.33 14.51
CA LEU A 189 -5.64 -7.39 14.26
C LEU A 189 -5.32 -8.68 15.01
#